data_AF-A0A3C0BCV5-F1
#
_entry.id   AF-A0A3C0BCV5-F1
#
_cell.length_a   1.000
_cell.length_b   1.000
_cell.length_c   1.000
_cell.angle_alpha   90.00
_cell.angle_beta   90.00
_cell.angle_gamma   90.00
#
_symmetry.space_group_name_H-M   'P 1'
#
loop_
_entity.id
_entity.type
_entity.pdbx_description
1 polymer ?
#
loop_
_entity_poly.entity_id
_entity_poly.type
_entity_poly.pdbx_seq_one_letter_code
_entity_poly.pdbx_strand_id
1 'polypeptide(L)' 'VARTVALPAALAVEMILSGNISEMGVFRPVIPAIYHPVLSELEKLNIRITEEFGLPESENIR' A
#
# COMPACT_ATOMS: atom_id res chain seq x y z
N VAL A 1 -14.01 10.19 -1.53
CA VAL A 1 -14.40 8.75 -1.44
C VAL A 1 -13.95 7.95 -2.66
N ALA A 2 -14.32 8.32 -3.89
CA ALA A 2 -14.00 7.50 -5.07
C ALA A 2 -12.50 7.21 -5.28
N ARG A 3 -11.63 8.20 -5.08
CA ARG A 3 -10.17 8.05 -5.32
C ARG A 3 -9.51 7.00 -4.42
N THR A 4 -9.84 6.97 -3.13
CA THR A 4 -9.24 6.04 -2.16
C THR A 4 -9.77 4.61 -2.27
N VAL A 5 -10.75 4.35 -3.14
CA VAL A 5 -11.28 3.02 -3.45
C VAL A 5 -10.84 2.57 -4.83
N ALA A 6 -11.00 3.43 -5.84
CA ALA A 6 -10.71 3.10 -7.24
C ALA A 6 -9.21 3.02 -7.53
N LEU A 7 -8.38 3.90 -6.96
CA LEU A 7 -6.94 3.93 -7.27
C LEU A 7 -6.19 2.69 -6.74
N PRO A 8 -6.38 2.22 -5.49
CA PRO A 8 -5.75 0.99 -5.04
C PRO A 8 -6.11 -0.22 -5.92
N ALA A 9 -7.37 -0.30 -6.35
CA ALA A 9 -7.84 -1.38 -7.22
C ALA A 9 -7.19 -1.31 -8.62
N ALA A 10 -7.14 -0.12 -9.23
CA ALA A 10 -6.53 0.07 -10.55
C ALA A 10 -5.02 -0.21 -10.54
N LEU A 11 -4.30 0.27 -9.52
CA LEU A 11 -2.88 0.03 -9.34
C LEU A 11 -2.57 -1.46 -9.15
N ALA A 12 -3.36 -2.16 -8.32
CA ALA A 12 -3.18 -3.60 -8.13
C ALA A 12 -3.39 -4.38 -9.44
N VAL A 13 -4.37 -4.00 -10.26
CA VAL A 13 -4.58 -4.60 -11.59
C VAL A 13 -3.37 -4.37 -12.50
N GLU A 14 -2.87 -3.15 -12.57
CA GLU A 14 -1.67 -2.83 -13.36
C GLU A 14 -0.45 -3.65 -12.90
N MET A 15 -0.23 -3.76 -11.58
CA MET A 15 0.88 -4.52 -11.00
C MET A 15 0.79 -6.02 -11.26
N ILE A 16 -0.42 -6.59 -11.27
CA ILE A 16 -0.63 -8.00 -11.66
C ILE A 16 -0.27 -8.20 -13.13
N LEU A 17 -0.71 -7.28 -14.01
CA LEU A 17 -0.44 -7.36 -15.44
C LEU A 17 1.05 -7.14 -15.77
N SER A 18 1.74 -6.30 -15.01
CA SER A 18 3.17 -6.02 -15.18
C SER A 18 4.08 -7.06 -14.49
N GLY A 19 3.51 -7.98 -13.69
CA GLY A 19 4.26 -8.98 -12.92
C GLY A 19 4.91 -8.47 -11.63
N ASN A 20 4.56 -7.25 -11.18
CA ASN A 20 5.03 -6.69 -9.90
C ASN A 20 4.32 -7.30 -8.69
N ILE A 21 3.10 -7.83 -8.89
CA ILE A 21 2.39 -8.71 -7.96
C ILE A 21 2.25 -10.05 -8.68
N SER A 22 2.82 -11.11 -8.10
CA SER A 22 2.92 -12.43 -8.73
C SER A 22 2.31 -13.56 -7.90
N GLU A 23 1.69 -13.20 -6.78
CA GLU A 23 1.09 -14.10 -5.80
C GLU A 23 -0.13 -14.79 -6.41
N MET A 24 -0.08 -16.12 -6.48
CA MET A 24 -1.13 -16.95 -7.06
C MET A 24 -2.11 -17.44 -5.99
N GLY A 25 -3.40 -17.20 -6.17
CA GLY A 25 -4.45 -17.59 -5.24
C GLY A 25 -5.46 -16.49 -4.98
N VAL A 26 -6.24 -16.63 -3.90
CA VAL A 26 -7.24 -15.62 -3.48
C VAL A 26 -6.69 -14.86 -2.29
N PHE A 27 -6.29 -13.60 -2.51
CA PHE A 27 -5.66 -12.76 -1.49
C PHE A 27 -6.48 -11.51 -1.17
N ARG A 28 -6.39 -11.09 0.09
CA ARG A 28 -6.62 -9.71 0.52
C ARG A 28 -5.26 -9.00 0.61
N PRO A 29 -5.19 -7.66 0.51
CA PRO A 29 -3.92 -6.91 0.57
C PRO A 29 -3.39 -6.78 2.01
N VAL A 30 -3.14 -7.91 2.66
CA VAL A 30 -2.64 -8.00 4.04
C VAL A 30 -1.21 -8.53 4.12
N ILE A 31 -0.64 -8.93 2.98
CA ILE A 31 0.74 -9.41 2.88
C ILE A 31 1.65 -8.32 2.30
N PRO A 32 2.90 -8.19 2.80
CA PRO A 32 3.84 -7.15 2.37
C PRO A 32 4.03 -7.04 0.86
N ALA A 33 4.06 -8.18 0.18
CA ALA A 33 4.27 -8.23 -1.26
C ALA A 33 3.12 -7.59 -2.07
N ILE A 34 1.92 -7.49 -1.50
CA ILE A 34 0.77 -6.82 -2.14
C ILE A 34 0.61 -5.39 -1.62
N TYR A 35 0.64 -5.16 -0.29
CA TYR A 35 0.29 -3.83 0.23
C TYR A 35 1.41 -2.80 0.06
N HIS A 36 2.69 -3.16 0.19
CA HIS A 36 3.80 -2.21 0.01
C HIS A 36 3.82 -1.56 -1.38
N PRO A 37 3.75 -2.32 -2.50
CA PRO A 37 3.80 -1.69 -3.82
C PRO A 37 2.59 -0.78 -4.06
N VAL A 38 1.38 -1.20 -3.65
CA VAL A 38 0.17 -0.39 -3.79
C VAL A 38 0.27 0.92 -2.99
N LEU A 39 0.71 0.86 -1.72
CA LEU A 39 0.92 2.06 -0.91
C LEU A 39 1.98 2.99 -1.52
N SER A 40 3.06 2.43 -2.04
CA SER A 40 4.16 3.20 -2.65
C SER A 40 3.70 3.99 -3.88
N GLU A 41 2.86 3.40 -4.74
CA GLU A 41 2.29 4.11 -5.89
C GLU A 41 1.25 5.16 -5.47
N LEU A 42 0.47 4.90 -4.41
CA LEU A 42 -0.47 5.89 -3.87
C LEU A 42 0.26 7.12 -3.30
N GLU A 43 1.43 6.94 -2.68
CA GLU A 43 2.23 8.07 -2.21
C GLU A 43 2.64 9.00 -3.36
N LYS A 44 3.00 8.46 -4.53
CA LYS A 44 3.30 9.25 -5.74
C LYS A 44 2.10 10.08 -6.22
N LEU A 45 0.88 9.66 -5.89
CA LEU A 45 -0.36 10.37 -6.18
C LEU A 45 -0.79 11.33 -5.07
N ASN A 46 0.13 11.64 -4.13
CA ASN A 46 -0.10 12.44 -2.93
C ASN A 46 -1.19 11.86 -2.01
N ILE A 47 -1.32 10.53 -1.96
CA ILE A 47 -2.20 9.81 -1.03
C ILE A 47 -1.31 9.00 -0.10
N ARG A 48 -1.16 9.45 1.15
CA ARG A 48 -0.35 8.76 2.16
C ARG A 48 -0.99 8.78 3.53
N ILE A 49 -0.51 7.91 4.39
CA ILE A 49 -0.84 7.88 5.81
C ILE A 49 0.35 8.48 6.57
N THR A 50 0.07 9.39 7.48
CA THR A 50 1.06 9.89 8.45
C THR A 50 0.91 9.07 9.72
N GLU A 51 1.97 8.41 10.13
CA GLU A 51 2.00 7.65 11.38
C GLU A 51 2.33 8.59 12.54
N GLU A 52 1.55 8.50 13.61
CA GLU A 52 1.77 9.22 14.86
C GLU A 52 1.71 8.22 16.01
N PHE A 53 2.78 8.14 16.80
CA PHE A 53 2.93 7.16 17.89
C PHE A 53 2.60 7.73 19.27
N GLY A 54 2.38 9.05 19.37
CA GLY A 54 2.02 9.73 20.63
C GLY A 54 3.11 9.69 21.71
N LEU A 55 4.31 9.21 21.38
CA LEU A 55 5.47 9.10 22.26
C LEU A 55 6.64 9.92 21.69
N PRO A 56 7.57 10.41 22.54
CA PRO A 56 8.80 11.05 22.05
C PRO A 56 9.60 10.10 21.14
N GLU A 57 10.20 10.62 20.06
CA GLU A 57 10.98 9.78 19.12
C GLU A 57 12.12 8.99 19.78
N SER A 58 12.62 9.46 20.93
CA SER A 58 13.62 8.78 21.76
C SER A 58 13.16 7.43 22.32
N GLU A 59 11.85 7.17 22.34
CA GLU A 59 11.24 5.96 22.89
C GLU A 59 10.77 4.97 21.80
N ASN A 60 11.03 5.27 20.52
CA ASN A 60 10.70 4.34 19.44
C ASN A 60 11.60 3.10 19.52
N ILE A 61 10.98 1.94 19.75
CA ILE A 61 11.65 0.64 19.69
C ILE A 61 11.92 0.32 18.22
N ARG A 62 13.19 0.26 17.84
CA ARG A 62 13.65 -0.14 16.50
C ARG A 62 13.69 -1.64 16.33
#